data_AF-A0A7W7HMA1-F1
#
_entry.id   AF-A0A7W7HMA1-F1
#
_cell.length_a   1.000
_cell.length_b   1.000
_cell.length_c   1.000
_cell.angle_alpha   90.00
_cell.angle_beta   90.00
_cell.angle_gamma   90.00
#
_symmetry.space_group_name_H-M   'P 1'
#
loop_
_entity.id
_entity.type
_entity.pdbx_description
1 polymer ?
#
loop_
_entity_poly.entity_id
_entity_poly.type
_entity_poly.pdbx_seq_one_letter_code
_entity_poly.pdbx_strand_id
1 'polypeptide(L)'
;MSLDDPTEQMRWYVGLALIFFSVVPVVGIALVASDADAGDAWVPVFVAAPINLVGVVFAVLSMAARDPRTSSRRLAIAGGLVLLGDVALYGIYSLIT
;
A
#
# COMPACT_ATOMS: atom_id res chain seq x y z
N MET A 1 -14.47 -17.73 7.74
CA MET A 1 -14.16 -18.28 6.42
C MET A 1 -15.32 -19.17 6.01
N SER A 2 -16.08 -18.71 5.03
CA SER A 2 -17.24 -19.43 4.51
C SER A 2 -16.79 -20.54 3.56
N LEU A 3 -17.48 -21.68 3.56
CA LEU A 3 -17.30 -22.73 2.55
C LEU A 3 -17.96 -22.34 1.21
N ASP A 4 -18.74 -21.26 1.19
CA ASP A 4 -19.57 -20.84 0.04
C ASP A 4 -18.87 -19.85 -0.90
N ASP A 5 -17.75 -19.25 -0.50
CA ASP A 5 -16.94 -18.36 -1.34
C ASP A 5 -15.49 -18.85 -1.45
N PRO A 6 -15.15 -19.61 -2.50
CA PRO A 6 -13.82 -20.17 -2.67
C PRO A 6 -12.74 -19.11 -2.88
N THR A 7 -13.11 -17.86 -3.18
CA THR A 7 -12.16 -16.76 -3.38
C THR A 7 -11.93 -15.91 -2.13
N GLU A 8 -12.65 -16.17 -1.03
CA GLU A 8 -12.54 -15.41 0.22
C GLU A 8 -11.10 -15.40 0.76
N GLN A 9 -10.46 -16.58 0.83
CA GLN A 9 -9.08 -16.70 1.28
C GLN A 9 -8.11 -15.92 0.39
N MET A 10 -8.27 -16.05 -0.93
CA MET A 10 -7.40 -15.37 -1.88
C MET A 10 -7.52 -13.85 -1.76
N ARG A 11 -8.73 -13.31 -1.64
CA ARG A 11 -8.95 -11.87 -1.42
C ARG A 11 -8.33 -11.39 -0.11
N TRP A 12 -8.38 -12.22 0.93
CA TRP A 12 -7.77 -11.90 2.22
C TRP A 12 -6.24 -11.85 2.14
N TYR A 13 -5.60 -12.83 1.49
CA TYR A 13 -4.14 -12.83 1.26
C TYR A 13 -3.69 -11.70 0.34
N VAL A 14 -4.45 -11.37 -0.71
CA VAL A 14 -4.16 -10.20 -1.55
C VAL A 14 -4.26 -8.91 -0.73
N GLY A 15 -5.28 -8.79 0.14
CA GLY A 15 -5.39 -7.65 1.07
C GLY A 15 -4.17 -7.51 1.97
N LEU A 16 -3.70 -8.60 2.58
CA LEU A 16 -2.47 -8.60 3.37
C LEU A 16 -1.23 -8.21 2.56
N ALA A 17 -1.08 -8.76 1.35
CA ALA A 17 0.04 -8.42 0.47
C ALA A 17 0.05 -6.92 0.16
N LEU A 18 -1.11 -6.34 -0.19
CA LEU A 18 -1.23 -4.92 -0.46
C LEU A 18 -0.89 -4.06 0.76
N ILE A 19 -1.29 -4.47 1.97
CA ILE A 19 -0.90 -3.78 3.21
C ILE A 19 0.61 -3.84 3.40
N PHE A 20 1.22 -5.00 3.20
CA PHE A 20 2.67 -5.18 3.32
C PHE A 20 3.44 -4.29 2.33
N PHE A 21 3.06 -4.33 1.05
CA PHE A 21 3.67 -3.49 0.01
C PHE A 21 3.38 -2.00 0.19
N SER A 22 2.30 -1.62 0.87
CA SER A 22 2.05 -0.20 1.21
C SER A 22 3.00 0.32 2.30
N VAL A 23 3.31 -0.52 3.30
CA VAL A 23 3.98 -0.10 4.54
C VAL A 23 5.48 -0.29 4.45
N VAL A 24 5.95 -1.46 4.01
CA VAL A 24 7.36 -1.83 4.08
C VAL A 24 8.26 -0.92 3.23
N PRO A 25 7.95 -0.59 1.97
CA PRO A 25 8.72 0.36 1.18
C PRO A 25 8.85 1.73 1.84
N VAL A 26 7.73 2.28 2.32
CA VAL A 26 7.68 3.59 2.98
C VAL A 26 8.54 3.60 4.23
N VAL A 27 8.44 2.57 5.08
CA VAL A 27 9.28 2.43 6.27
C VAL A 27 10.75 2.28 5.89
N GLY A 28 11.07 1.47 4.87
CA GLY A 28 12.44 1.29 4.40
C GLY A 28 13.09 2.59 3.96
N ILE A 29 12.40 3.39 3.14
CA ILE A 29 12.90 4.70 2.70
C ILE A 29 12.92 5.71 3.86
N ALA A 30 11.97 5.66 4.80
CA ALA A 30 12.01 6.51 5.98
C ALA A 30 13.23 6.22 6.87
N LEU A 31 13.64 4.96 7.00
CA LEU A 31 14.87 4.60 7.71
C LEU A 31 16.11 5.15 7.00
N VAL A 32 16.17 5.04 5.67
CA VAL A 32 17.26 5.64 4.88
C VAL A 32 17.28 7.17 5.05
N ALA A 33 16.12 7.82 4.98
CA ALA A 33 15.99 9.25 5.17
C ALA A 33 16.35 9.71 6.58
N SER A 34 16.17 8.87 7.60
CA SER A 34 16.56 9.17 8.98
C SER A 34 18.07 9.12 9.22
N ASP A 35 18.80 8.38 8.40
CA ASP A 35 20.27 8.30 8.44
C ASP A 35 20.94 9.40 7.58
N ALA A 36 20.16 10.04 6.69
CA ALA A 36 20.65 11.12 5.85
C ALA A 36 20.63 12.47 6.59
N ASP A 37 21.75 13.19 6.56
CA ASP A 37 21.88 14.56 7.11
C ASP A 37 21.17 15.65 6.26
N ALA A 38 20.32 15.26 5.31
CA ALA A 38 19.63 16.15 4.39
C ALA A 38 18.11 16.01 4.50
N GLY A 39 17.41 17.11 4.80
CA GLY A 39 15.95 17.14 4.95
C GLY A 39 15.17 16.70 3.70
N ASP A 40 15.77 16.86 2.52
CA ASP A 40 15.16 16.49 1.24
C ASP A 40 14.95 14.97 1.10
N ALA A 41 15.71 14.15 1.84
CA ALA A 41 15.57 12.70 1.85
C ALA A 41 14.18 12.23 2.34
N TRP A 42 13.44 13.08 3.07
CA TRP A 42 12.09 12.79 3.54
C TRP A 42 10.98 13.08 2.53
N VAL A 43 11.26 13.83 1.45
CA VAL A 43 10.26 14.20 0.44
C VAL A 43 9.54 13.00 -0.16
N PRO A 44 10.21 11.90 -0.56
CA PRO A 44 9.53 10.70 -1.07
C PRO A 44 8.52 10.13 -0.08
N VAL A 45 8.87 10.10 1.21
CA VAL A 45 8.06 9.55 2.29
C VAL A 45 6.80 10.41 2.50
N PHE A 46 6.94 11.73 2.55
CA PHE A 46 5.81 12.63 2.75
C PHE A 46 4.80 12.59 1.61
N VAL A 47 5.25 12.31 0.39
CA VAL A 47 4.35 12.17 -0.77
C VAL A 47 3.69 10.79 -0.82
N ALA A 48 4.47 9.71 -0.64
CA ALA A 48 3.96 8.35 -0.82
C ALA A 48 3.17 7.83 0.39
N ALA A 49 3.53 8.19 1.61
CA ALA A 49 2.90 7.66 2.82
C ALA A 49 1.38 7.93 2.89
N PRO A 50 0.87 9.14 2.56
CA PRO A 50 -0.58 9.37 2.51
C PRO A 50 -1.30 8.51 1.46
N ILE A 51 -0.69 8.32 0.28
CA ILE A 51 -1.26 7.49 -0.79
C ILE A 51 -1.39 6.04 -0.33
N ASN A 52 -0.31 5.51 0.24
CA ASN A 52 -0.26 4.15 0.76
C ASN A 52 -1.18 3.95 1.97
N LEU A 53 -1.34 4.96 2.83
CA LEU A 53 -2.31 4.90 3.94
C LEU A 53 -3.75 4.74 3.43
N VAL A 54 -4.13 5.47 2.38
CA VAL A 54 -5.44 5.29 1.73
C VAL A 54 -5.54 3.89 1.12
N GLY A 55 -4.48 3.39 0.49
CA GLY A 55 -4.40 2.01 -0.02
C GLY A 55 -4.67 0.96 1.07
N VAL A 56 -4.03 1.11 2.23
CA VAL A 56 -4.24 0.25 3.41
C VAL A 56 -5.69 0.29 3.87
N VAL A 57 -6.31 1.47 3.95
CA VAL A 57 -7.72 1.60 4.32
C VAL A 57 -8.61 0.81 3.36
N PHE A 58 -8.40 0.92 2.04
CA PHE A 58 -9.16 0.14 1.06
C PHE A 58 -8.92 -1.37 1.15
N ALA A 59 -7.69 -1.81 1.43
CA ALA A 59 -7.37 -3.21 1.66
C ALA A 59 -8.06 -3.76 2.93
N VAL A 60 -8.03 -3.04 4.05
CA VAL A 60 -8.75 -3.45 5.27
C VAL A 60 -10.25 -3.50 5.03
N LEU A 61 -10.81 -2.49 4.34
CA LEU A 61 -12.23 -2.46 3.98
C LEU A 61 -12.61 -3.59 3.01
N SER A 62 -11.71 -4.07 2.15
CA SER A 62 -12.00 -5.22 1.28
C SER A 62 -12.03 -6.53 2.07
N MET A 63 -11.14 -6.69 3.04
CA MET A 63 -11.04 -7.88 3.91
C MET A 63 -12.25 -7.99 4.84
N ALA A 64 -12.83 -6.87 5.26
CA ALA A 64 -14.05 -6.83 6.06
C ALA A 64 -15.35 -6.95 5.22
N ALA A 65 -15.27 -6.88 3.89
CA ALA A 65 -16.45 -6.91 3.04
C ALA A 65 -17.01 -8.34 2.87
N ARG A 66 -18.31 -8.50 3.16
CA ARG A 66 -19.02 -9.78 2.96
C ARG A 66 -19.40 -10.06 1.51
N ASP A 67 -19.60 -9.01 0.71
CA ASP A 67 -19.90 -9.13 -0.71
C ASP A 67 -18.60 -9.28 -1.55
N PRO A 68 -18.46 -10.36 -2.33
CA PRO A 68 -17.29 -10.60 -3.18
C PRO A 68 -17.00 -9.46 -4.17
N ARG A 69 -18.04 -8.88 -4.78
CA ARG A 69 -17.85 -7.82 -5.78
C ARG A 69 -17.29 -6.54 -5.16
N THR A 70 -17.85 -6.15 -4.01
CA THR A 70 -17.37 -5.01 -3.24
C THR A 70 -15.94 -5.24 -2.76
N SER A 71 -15.62 -6.45 -2.27
CA SER A 71 -14.25 -6.81 -1.84
C SER A 71 -13.25 -6.68 -3.00
N SER A 72 -13.52 -7.30 -4.15
CA SER A 72 -12.64 -7.26 -5.32
C SER A 72 -12.44 -5.85 -5.87
N ARG A 73 -13.49 -5.03 -5.91
CA ARG A 73 -13.38 -3.63 -6.35
C ARG A 73 -12.47 -2.82 -5.41
N ARG A 74 -12.61 -3.01 -4.10
CA ARG A 74 -11.76 -2.34 -3.10
C ARG A 74 -10.31 -2.81 -3.20
N LEU A 75 -10.07 -4.10 -3.43
CA LEU A 75 -8.72 -4.63 -3.68
C LEU A 75 -8.08 -4.03 -4.94
N ALA A 76 -8.84 -3.88 -6.03
CA ALA A 76 -8.33 -3.24 -7.24
C ALA A 76 -7.95 -1.76 -7.01
N ILE A 77 -8.77 -1.02 -6.26
CA ILE A 77 -8.47 0.37 -5.87
C ILE A 77 -7.22 0.41 -5.00
N ALA A 78 -7.14 -0.47 -3.97
CA ALA A 78 -5.97 -0.58 -3.12
C ALA A 78 -4.71 -0.87 -3.94
N GLY A 79 -4.74 -1.86 -4.85
CA GLY A 79 -3.62 -2.18 -5.72
C GLY A 79 -3.17 -1.02 -6.60
N GLY A 80 -4.10 -0.27 -7.18
CA GLY A 80 -3.77 0.94 -7.94
C GLY A 80 -3.12 2.03 -7.10
N LEU A 81 -3.58 2.22 -5.86
CA LEU A 81 -3.00 3.18 -4.91
C LEU A 81 -1.60 2.76 -4.45
N VAL A 82 -1.39 1.48 -4.15
CA VAL A 82 -0.05 0.97 -3.79
C VAL A 82 0.92 1.17 -4.94
N LEU A 83 0.52 0.82 -6.17
CA LEU A 83 1.36 1.03 -7.34
C LEU A 83 1.70 2.51 -7.55
N LEU A 84 0.72 3.41 -7.40
CA LEU A 84 0.94 4.84 -7.48
C LEU A 84 1.88 5.35 -6.37
N GLY A 85 1.69 4.87 -5.14
CA GLY A 85 2.53 5.20 -4.00
C GLY A 85 3.97 4.74 -4.19
N ASP A 86 4.19 3.52 -4.71
CA ASP A 86 5.52 2.99 -5.01
C ASP A 86 6.20 3.77 -6.13
N VAL A 87 5.48 4.09 -7.21
CA VAL A 87 6.00 4.93 -8.30
C VAL A 87 6.38 6.31 -7.79
N ALA A 88 5.57 6.92 -6.92
CA ALA A 88 5.89 8.20 -6.31
C ALA A 88 7.10 8.09 -5.38
N LEU A 89 7.13 7.07 -4.51
CA LEU A 89 8.20 6.86 -3.53
C LEU A 89 9.55 6.67 -4.24
N TYR A 90 9.66 5.65 -5.10
CA TYR A 90 10.91 5.32 -5.75
C TYR A 90 11.26 6.31 -6.87
N GLY A 91 10.25 6.86 -7.56
CA GLY A 91 10.45 7.89 -8.58
C GLY A 91 11.07 9.15 -7.97
N ILE A 92 10.50 9.70 -6.90
CA ILE A 92 11.06 10.88 -6.22
C ILE A 92 12.44 10.53 -5.64
N TYR A 93 12.57 9.39 -4.95
CA TYR A 93 13.84 8.97 -4.37
C TYR A 93 14.96 8.91 -5.41
N SER A 94 14.68 8.38 -6.60
CA SER A 94 15.65 8.29 -7.72
C SER A 94 16.01 9.64 -8.36
N LEU A 95 15.20 10.68 -8.16
CA LEU A 95 15.45 12.02 -8.69
C LEU A 95 16.30 12.87 -7.74
N ILE A 96 16.24 12.56 -6.43
CA ILE A 96 16.94 13.31 -5.39
C ILE A 96 18.25 12.63 -4.94
N THR A 97 18.44 11.36 -5.25
CA THR A 97 19.62 10.55 -4.92
C THR A 97 20.40 10.20 -6.17
#